data_AF-A0A6M3JPR7-F1
#
_entry.id   AF-A0A6M3JPR7-F1
#
_cell.length_a   1.000
_cell.length_b   1.000
_cell.length_c   1.000
_cell.angle_alpha   90.00
_cell.angle_beta   90.00
_cell.angle_gamma   90.00
#
_symmetry.space_group_name_H-M   'P 1'
#
loop_
_entity.id
_entity.type
_entity.pdbx_description
1 polymer ?
#
loop_
_entity_poly.entity_id
_entity_poly.type
_entity_poly.pdbx_seq_one_letter_code
_entity_poly.pdbx_strand_id
1 'polypeptide(L)'
;TGLKMEKDELDKMLKEKGIVEGVSNKSWAKVNKSKLPSSAFLIVGDPEKKSTWKLPYKEENGDVNLGALRAIAAAVAGARTGKPMTIPTEVKTKIEKLLKQYKIGQYANESAEDVSYFESELAKLNFLETIKEENTTIGFYEYRRT
;
A
#
# COMPACT_ATOMS: atom_id res chain seq x y z
N THR A 1 -10.23 -31.87 20.57
CA THR A 1 -9.78 -32.19 19.21
C THR A 1 -9.58 -30.88 18.49
N GLY A 2 -8.33 -30.41 18.38
CA GLY A 2 -8.03 -29.07 17.87
C GLY A 2 -8.31 -29.01 16.38
N LEU A 3 -9.28 -28.18 15.98
CA LEU A 3 -9.50 -27.78 14.59
C LEU A 3 -8.26 -27.04 14.10
N LYS A 4 -7.29 -27.78 13.56
CA LYS A 4 -6.30 -27.19 12.65
C LYS A 4 -7.04 -26.97 11.33
N MET A 5 -7.67 -25.80 11.19
CA MET A 5 -8.00 -25.32 9.84
C MET A 5 -6.70 -25.21 9.07
N GLU A 6 -6.66 -25.80 7.87
CA GLU A 6 -5.52 -25.64 6.99
C GLU A 6 -5.37 -24.16 6.60
N LYS A 7 -4.12 -23.71 6.49
CA LYS A 7 -3.78 -22.32 6.14
C LYS A 7 -4.50 -21.87 4.87
N ASP A 8 -4.67 -22.77 3.91
CA ASP A 8 -5.31 -22.50 2.62
C ASP A 8 -6.82 -22.25 2.75
N GLU A 9 -7.50 -22.93 3.68
CA GLU A 9 -8.91 -22.66 3.99
C GLU A 9 -9.09 -21.33 4.72
N LEU A 10 -8.16 -20.99 5.62
CA LEU A 10 -8.14 -19.70 6.30
C LEU A 10 -7.95 -18.55 5.31
N ASP A 11 -6.98 -18.67 4.40
CA ASP A 11 -6.72 -17.68 3.35
C ASP A 11 -7.92 -17.53 2.40
N LYS A 12 -8.58 -18.64 2.06
CA LYS A 12 -9.82 -18.61 1.26
C LYS A 12 -10.95 -17.89 1.98
N MET A 13 -11.21 -18.21 3.25
CA MET A 13 -12.24 -17.54 4.06
C MET A 13 -11.94 -16.05 4.27
N LEU A 14 -10.66 -15.70 4.48
CA LEU A 14 -10.25 -14.31 4.64
C LEU A 14 -10.39 -13.54 3.31
N LYS A 15 -10.12 -14.18 2.17
CA LYS A 15 -10.35 -13.59 0.85
C LYS A 15 -11.84 -13.39 0.56
N GLU A 16 -12.69 -14.37 0.89
CA GLU A 16 -14.15 -14.26 0.75
C GLU A 16 -14.75 -13.18 1.66
N LYS A 17 -14.17 -13.00 2.86
CA LYS A 17 -14.55 -11.91 3.77
C LYS A 17 -13.94 -10.56 3.40
N GLY A 18 -13.15 -10.48 2.32
CA GLY A 18 -12.47 -9.24 1.88
C GLY A 18 -11.39 -8.75 2.85
N ILE A 19 -10.93 -9.62 3.75
CA ILE A 19 -9.90 -9.32 4.76
C ILE A 19 -8.50 -9.46 4.14
N VAL A 20 -8.32 -10.37 3.18
CA VAL A 20 -7.05 -10.57 2.48
C VAL A 20 -7.23 -10.26 0.99
N GLU A 21 -6.42 -9.31 0.51
CA GLU A 21 -6.39 -8.94 -0.91
C GLU A 21 -5.82 -10.11 -1.73
N GLY A 22 -6.55 -10.55 -2.76
CA GLY A 22 -6.02 -11.54 -3.68
C GLY A 22 -4.97 -10.94 -4.62
N VAL A 23 -4.28 -11.81 -5.35
CA VAL A 23 -3.23 -11.43 -6.31
C VAL A 23 -3.64 -11.84 -7.72
N SER A 24 -3.43 -10.95 -8.68
CA SER A 24 -3.67 -11.19 -10.10
C SER A 24 -2.41 -11.03 -10.94
N ASN A 25 -2.23 -11.99 -11.85
CA ASN A 25 -1.20 -11.97 -12.91
C ASN A 25 -1.77 -11.60 -14.28
N LYS A 26 -3.02 -11.12 -14.36
CA LYS A 26 -3.60 -10.69 -15.64
C LYS A 26 -2.77 -9.55 -16.24
N SER A 27 -2.72 -9.53 -17.57
CA SER A 27 -2.02 -8.48 -18.31
C SER A 27 -2.59 -7.10 -17.95
N TRP A 28 -1.74 -6.24 -17.37
CA TRP A 28 -2.14 -4.90 -16.94
C TRP A 28 -2.59 -3.98 -18.08
N ALA A 29 -2.20 -4.30 -19.31
CA ALA A 29 -2.67 -3.61 -20.51
C ALA A 29 -4.15 -3.91 -20.83
N LYS A 30 -4.65 -5.09 -20.43
CA LYS A 30 -6.04 -5.52 -20.70
C LYS A 30 -7.04 -5.02 -19.66
N VAL A 31 -6.58 -4.51 -18.52
CA VAL A 31 -7.46 -4.00 -17.46
C VAL A 31 -8.02 -2.64 -17.85
N ASN A 32 -9.34 -2.49 -17.78
CA ASN A 32 -10.00 -1.22 -18.06
C ASN A 32 -9.91 -0.27 -16.84
N LYS A 33 -8.85 0.53 -16.81
CA LYS A 33 -8.56 1.48 -15.71
C LYS A 33 -9.63 2.55 -15.52
N SER A 34 -10.43 2.83 -16.55
CA SER A 34 -11.52 3.83 -16.47
C SER A 34 -12.70 3.37 -15.64
N LYS A 35 -12.85 2.05 -15.39
CA LYS A 35 -13.95 1.46 -14.62
C LYS A 35 -13.58 1.12 -13.18
N LEU A 36 -12.30 1.24 -12.82
CA LEU A 36 -11.83 0.91 -11.48
C LEU A 36 -12.43 1.84 -10.40
N PRO A 37 -12.77 1.32 -9.21
CA PRO A 37 -13.21 2.13 -8.07
C PRO A 37 -12.04 2.91 -7.45
N SER A 38 -12.32 3.90 -6.60
CA SER A 38 -11.29 4.71 -5.92
C SER A 38 -10.34 3.86 -5.07
N SER A 39 -10.84 2.79 -4.44
CA SER A 39 -10.07 1.84 -3.65
C SER A 39 -8.96 1.12 -4.43
N ALA A 40 -9.01 1.15 -5.76
CA ALA A 40 -8.00 0.54 -6.63
C ALA A 40 -6.80 1.45 -6.92
N PHE A 41 -6.80 2.68 -6.41
CA PHE A 41 -5.75 3.68 -6.63
C PHE A 41 -4.97 3.94 -5.34
N LEU A 42 -3.65 4.16 -5.47
CA LEU A 42 -2.82 4.55 -4.33
C LEU A 42 -2.96 6.03 -3.98
N ILE A 43 -3.32 6.86 -4.96
CA ILE A 43 -3.53 8.29 -4.78
C ILE A 43 -4.97 8.58 -5.19
N VAL A 44 -5.78 9.00 -4.22
CA VAL A 44 -7.13 9.52 -4.43
C VAL A 44 -7.09 10.97 -3.95
N GLY A 45 -7.13 11.91 -4.90
CA GLY A 45 -7.26 13.33 -4.57
C GLY A 45 -8.69 13.64 -4.18
N ASP A 46 -9.45 14.19 -5.12
CA ASP A 46 -10.87 14.45 -4.94
C ASP A 46 -11.70 13.18 -5.25
N PRO A 47 -12.50 12.67 -4.29
CA PRO A 47 -13.35 11.49 -4.48
C PRO A 47 -14.40 11.64 -5.58
N GLU A 48 -14.81 12.86 -5.94
CA GLU A 48 -15.81 13.07 -6.99
C GLU A 48 -15.15 13.24 -8.37
N LYS A 49 -13.84 13.54 -8.38
CA LYS A 49 -13.09 13.85 -9.60
C LYS A 49 -12.03 12.80 -9.93
N LYS A 50 -12.44 11.76 -10.66
CA LYS A 50 -11.61 10.61 -11.07
C LYS A 50 -10.29 10.97 -11.77
N SER A 51 -10.21 12.11 -12.45
CA SER A 51 -8.96 12.57 -13.08
C SER A 51 -7.83 12.84 -12.09
N THR A 52 -8.17 13.08 -10.81
CA THR A 52 -7.23 13.29 -9.71
C THR A 52 -6.68 11.98 -9.16
N TRP A 53 -7.28 10.84 -9.49
CA TRP A 53 -6.84 9.54 -8.99
C TRP A 53 -5.65 9.05 -9.80
N LYS A 54 -4.59 8.60 -9.13
CA LYS A 54 -3.33 8.17 -9.74
C LYS A 54 -2.85 6.84 -9.18
N LEU A 55 -1.97 6.19 -9.95
CA LEU A 55 -1.33 4.93 -9.60
C LEU A 55 -2.35 3.81 -9.29
N PRO A 56 -3.16 3.40 -10.29
CA PRO A 56 -4.02 2.22 -10.15
C PRO A 56 -3.18 0.96 -9.98
N TYR A 57 -3.54 0.12 -9.00
CA TYR A 57 -2.80 -1.09 -8.65
C TYR A 57 -3.68 -2.33 -8.42
N LYS A 58 -4.99 -2.15 -8.23
CA LYS A 58 -5.96 -3.24 -8.09
C LYS A 58 -6.88 -3.37 -9.30
N GLU A 59 -7.47 -4.54 -9.43
CA GLU A 59 -8.57 -4.84 -10.34
C GLU A 59 -9.94 -4.49 -9.71
N GLU A 60 -11.01 -4.59 -10.50
CA GLU A 60 -12.38 -4.29 -10.05
C GLU A 60 -12.83 -5.17 -8.88
N ASN A 61 -12.32 -6.40 -8.80
CA ASN A 61 -12.59 -7.34 -7.71
C ASN A 61 -11.74 -7.10 -6.45
N GLY A 62 -10.89 -6.06 -6.44
CA GLY A 62 -10.01 -5.74 -5.32
C GLY A 62 -8.68 -6.50 -5.31
N ASP A 63 -8.44 -7.42 -6.25
CA ASP A 63 -7.16 -8.14 -6.33
C ASP A 63 -6.02 -7.20 -6.76
N VAL A 64 -4.88 -7.31 -6.10
CA VAL A 64 -3.65 -6.59 -6.44
C VAL A 64 -3.06 -7.17 -7.72
N ASN A 65 -2.84 -6.32 -8.73
CA ASN A 65 -2.26 -6.74 -9.99
C ASN A 65 -0.74 -6.53 -9.97
N LEU A 66 0.04 -7.62 -10.09
CA LEU A 66 1.50 -7.55 -10.03
C LEU A 66 2.12 -6.80 -11.22
N GLY A 67 1.46 -6.84 -12.38
CA GLY A 67 1.85 -6.04 -13.55
C GLY A 67 1.66 -4.54 -13.30
N ALA A 68 0.63 -4.16 -12.55
CA ALA A 68 0.40 -2.79 -12.15
C ALA A 68 1.49 -2.27 -11.21
N LEU A 69 1.87 -3.06 -10.20
CA LEU A 69 2.95 -2.70 -9.26
C LEU A 69 4.29 -2.51 -9.97
N ARG A 70 4.64 -3.38 -10.92
CA ARG A 70 5.84 -3.20 -11.76
C ARG A 70 5.79 -1.90 -12.56
N ALA A 71 4.65 -1.60 -13.18
CA ALA A 71 4.47 -0.38 -13.94
C ALA A 71 4.55 0.88 -13.05
N ILE A 72 4.01 0.82 -11.83
CA ILE A 72 4.11 1.89 -10.83
C ILE A 72 5.58 2.11 -10.44
N ALA A 73 6.31 1.05 -10.09
CA ALA A 73 7.71 1.16 -9.71
C ALA A 73 8.55 1.83 -10.81
N ALA A 74 8.38 1.39 -12.06
CA ALA A 74 9.05 2.00 -13.21
C ALA A 74 8.65 3.47 -13.42
N ALA A 75 7.36 3.80 -13.30
CA ALA A 75 6.87 5.16 -13.45
C ALA A 75 7.42 6.09 -12.36
N VAL A 76 7.47 5.63 -11.11
CA VAL A 76 8.02 6.40 -9.98
C VAL A 76 9.52 6.61 -10.13
N ALA A 77 10.25 5.61 -10.64
CA ALA A 77 11.68 5.76 -10.97
C ALA A 77 11.94 6.69 -12.17
N GLY A 78 10.91 7.13 -12.89
CA GLY A 78 11.03 8.06 -14.00
C GLY A 78 11.19 7.42 -15.37
N ALA A 79 10.79 6.16 -15.56
CA ALA A 79 10.96 5.45 -16.84
C ALA A 79 10.37 6.18 -18.07
N ARG A 80 9.40 7.08 -17.87
CA ARG A 80 8.79 7.86 -18.97
C ARG A 80 9.41 9.25 -19.18
N THR A 81 9.96 9.86 -18.14
CA THR A 81 10.37 11.28 -18.11
C THR A 81 11.86 11.45 -17.88
N GLY A 82 12.58 10.38 -17.54
CA GLY A 82 13.97 10.40 -17.10
C GLY A 82 14.17 10.98 -15.69
N LYS A 83 13.09 11.39 -15.01
CA LYS A 83 13.12 11.99 -13.68
C LYS A 83 12.16 11.27 -12.74
N PRO A 84 12.57 10.95 -11.50
CA PRO A 84 11.67 10.35 -10.52
C PRO A 84 10.39 11.16 -10.31
N MET A 85 9.27 10.48 -10.16
CA MET A 85 7.98 11.13 -9.93
C MET A 85 7.91 11.70 -8.51
N THR A 86 7.46 12.95 -8.38
CA THR A 86 7.12 13.53 -7.08
C THR A 86 5.79 12.97 -6.61
N ILE A 87 5.84 12.14 -5.55
CA ILE A 87 4.67 11.56 -4.89
C ILE A 87 4.77 11.75 -3.37
N PRO A 88 3.64 11.79 -2.63
CA PRO A 88 3.64 11.89 -1.18
C PRO A 88 4.42 10.75 -0.51
N THR A 89 5.04 11.03 0.63
CA THR A 89 5.86 10.05 1.37
C THR A 89 5.07 8.81 1.75
N GLU A 90 3.84 8.97 2.25
CA GLU A 90 2.95 7.86 2.60
C GLU A 90 2.72 6.90 1.43
N VAL A 91 2.58 7.46 0.22
CA VAL A 91 2.37 6.69 -1.00
C VAL A 91 3.65 5.94 -1.38
N LYS A 92 4.83 6.54 -1.20
CA LYS A 92 6.12 5.86 -1.41
C LYS A 92 6.25 4.65 -0.49
N THR A 93 6.01 4.85 0.81
CA THR A 93 6.09 3.77 1.80
C THR A 93 5.11 2.64 1.49
N LYS A 94 3.89 2.98 1.05
CA LYS A 94 2.89 1.98 0.63
C LYS A 94 3.35 1.20 -0.61
N ILE A 95 3.94 1.88 -1.60
CA ILE A 95 4.50 1.22 -2.79
C ILE A 95 5.63 0.28 -2.39
N GLU A 96 6.59 0.74 -1.58
CA GLU A 96 7.72 -0.07 -1.12
C GLU A 96 7.24 -1.30 -0.35
N LYS A 97 6.26 -1.16 0.55
CA LYS A 97 5.64 -2.28 1.26
C LYS A 97 5.06 -3.32 0.30
N LEU A 98 4.29 -2.87 -0.69
CA LEU A 98 3.69 -3.76 -1.69
C LEU A 98 4.77 -4.44 -2.55
N LEU A 99 5.81 -3.71 -2.97
CA LEU A 99 6.90 -4.29 -3.77
C LEU A 99 7.69 -5.34 -2.99
N LYS A 100 7.94 -5.12 -1.69
CA LYS A 100 8.56 -6.10 -0.79
C LYS A 100 7.66 -7.31 -0.58
N GLN A 101 6.39 -7.08 -0.21
CA GLN A 101 5.40 -8.14 0.04
C GLN A 101 5.29 -9.10 -1.15
N TYR A 102 5.33 -8.58 -2.37
CA TYR A 102 5.23 -9.37 -3.60
C TYR A 102 6.56 -9.66 -4.29
N LYS A 103 7.70 -9.36 -3.65
CA LYS A 103 9.07 -9.63 -4.14
C LYS A 103 9.29 -9.13 -5.58
N ILE A 104 8.97 -7.87 -5.83
CA ILE A 104 9.04 -7.25 -7.16
C ILE A 104 10.29 -6.38 -7.29
N GLY A 105 10.98 -6.49 -8.42
CA GLY A 105 12.12 -5.64 -8.76
C GLY A 105 13.34 -5.97 -7.90
N GLN A 106 13.92 -4.96 -7.25
CA GLN A 106 15.10 -5.15 -6.37
C GLN A 106 14.83 -6.07 -5.18
N TYR A 107 13.55 -6.22 -4.79
CA TYR A 107 13.11 -7.06 -3.69
C TYR A 107 12.86 -8.53 -4.07
N ALA A 108 13.10 -8.90 -5.34
CA ALA A 108 12.94 -10.29 -5.78
C ALA A 108 13.89 -11.27 -5.07
N ASN A 109 15.03 -10.76 -4.58
CA ASN A 109 16.11 -11.54 -4.00
C ASN A 109 16.34 -11.27 -2.49
N GLU A 110 15.56 -10.39 -1.85
CA GLU A 110 15.67 -10.16 -0.40
C GLU A 110 15.19 -11.41 0.37
N SER A 111 16.00 -11.86 1.35
CA SER A 111 15.63 -12.98 2.21
C SER A 111 14.45 -12.60 3.10
N ALA A 112 13.68 -13.57 3.58
CA ALA A 112 12.49 -13.32 4.40
C ALA A 112 12.80 -12.62 5.74
N GLU A 113 14.06 -12.54 6.14
CA GLU A 113 14.50 -11.97 7.42
C GLU A 113 14.42 -10.43 7.41
N ASP A 114 14.67 -9.78 6.27
CA ASP A 114 14.72 -8.31 6.15
C ASP A 114 13.34 -7.64 6.24
N VAL A 115 12.26 -8.38 5.94
CA VAL A 115 10.88 -7.88 6.01
C VAL A 115 10.44 -7.67 7.47
N SER A 116 10.90 -8.53 8.38
CA SER A 116 10.54 -8.45 9.81
C SER A 116 11.15 -7.25 10.52
N TYR A 117 12.37 -6.86 10.14
CA TYR A 117 13.08 -5.73 10.73
C TYR A 117 12.37 -4.40 10.40
N PHE A 118 11.89 -4.26 9.16
CA PHE A 118 11.25 -3.04 8.68
C PHE A 118 9.86 -2.81 9.30
N GLU A 119 9.08 -3.88 9.54
CA GLU A 119 7.80 -3.78 10.26
C GLU A 119 8.02 -3.30 11.70
N SER A 120 9.10 -3.74 12.34
CA SER A 120 9.47 -3.26 13.68
C SER A 120 9.90 -1.78 13.68
N GLU A 121 10.51 -1.29 12.60
CA GLU A 121 11.00 0.09 12.48
C GLU A 121 9.89 1.09 12.14
N LEU A 122 8.94 0.68 11.28
CA LEU A 122 7.73 1.46 10.99
C LEU A 122 6.79 1.54 12.20
N ALA A 123 6.67 0.47 12.98
CA ALA A 123 5.94 0.51 14.25
C ALA A 123 6.53 1.54 15.22
N LYS A 124 7.87 1.66 15.26
CA LYS A 124 8.55 2.69 16.07
C LYS A 124 8.28 4.11 15.54
N LEU A 125 8.28 4.32 14.22
CA LEU A 125 8.02 5.63 13.63
C LEU A 125 6.58 6.10 13.88
N ASN A 126 5.58 5.22 13.68
CA ASN A 126 4.19 5.53 13.96
C ASN A 126 3.97 5.84 15.45
N PHE A 127 4.62 5.08 16.34
CA PHE A 127 4.56 5.33 17.78
C PHE A 127 5.13 6.71 18.15
N LEU A 128 6.23 7.14 17.51
CA LEU A 128 6.83 8.44 17.74
C LEU A 128 5.98 9.61 17.19
N GLU A 129 5.23 9.41 16.10
CA GLU A 129 4.28 10.39 15.59
C GLU A 129 3.09 10.56 16.53
N THR A 130 2.54 9.45 17.07
CA THR A 130 1.47 9.50 18.08
C THR A 130 1.90 10.28 19.33
N ILE A 131 3.12 10.07 19.83
CA ILE A 131 3.65 10.82 21.00
C ILE A 131 3.80 12.32 20.70
N LYS A 132 4.12 12.70 19.45
CA LYS A 132 4.22 14.12 19.08
C LYS A 132 2.85 14.79 19.08
N GLU A 133 1.81 14.13 18.55
CA GLU A 133 0.44 14.69 18.53
C GLU A 133 -0.13 14.86 19.95
N GLU A 134 0.14 13.91 20.85
CA GLU A 134 -0.28 13.98 22.25
C GLU A 134 0.41 15.12 23.01
N ASN A 135 1.72 15.30 22.84
CA ASN A 135 2.46 16.40 23.48
C ASN A 135 2.08 17.79 22.93
N THR A 136 1.71 17.87 21.65
CA THR A 136 1.22 19.13 21.06
C THR A 136 -0.14 19.51 21.64
N THR A 137 -1.01 18.53 21.91
CA THR A 137 -2.33 18.74 22.50
C THR A 137 -2.25 19.18 23.97
N ILE A 138 -1.28 18.67 24.73
CA ILE A 138 -1.05 19.07 26.13
C ILE A 138 -0.50 20.51 26.20
N GLY A 139 0.37 20.92 25.27
CA GLY A 139 0.90 22.29 25.20
C GLY A 139 -0.13 23.39 24.90
N PHE A 140 -1.27 23.06 24.29
CA PHE A 140 -2.36 24.02 24.07
C PHE A 140 -3.31 24.17 25.27
N TYR A 141 -3.35 23.21 26.19
CA TYR A 141 -4.23 23.26 27.36
C TYR A 141 -3.65 24.06 28.54
N GLU A 142 -2.33 24.28 28.60
CA GLU A 142 -1.71 25.11 29.64
C GLU A 142 -1.71 26.62 29.33
N TYR A 143 -2.01 27.05 28.11
CA TYR A 143 -2.00 28.49 27.74
C TYR A 143 -3.37 29.21 27.89
N ARG A 144 -4.41 28.53 28.39
CA ARG A 144 -5.75 29.12 28.64
C ARG A 144 -6.12 29.25 30.13
N ARG A 145 -5.14 29.16 31.02
CA ARG A 145 -5.29 29.51 32.45
C ARG A 145 -4.21 30.52 32.88
N THR A 146 -4.26 31.72 32.32
CA THR A 146 -3.73 32.94 32.94
C THR A 146 -4.69 34.07 32.65
#